data_AF-A0A7X7PRS6-F1
#
_entry.id   AF-A0A7X7PRS6-F1
#
_cell.length_a   1.000
_cell.length_b   1.000
_cell.length_c   1.000
_cell.angle_alpha   90.00
_cell.angle_beta   90.00
_cell.angle_gamma   90.00
#
_symmetry.space_group_name_H-M   'P 1'
#
loop_
_entity.id
_entity.type
_entity.pdbx_description
1 polymer ?
#
loop_
_entity_poly.entity_id
_entity_poly.type
_entity_poly.pdbx_seq_one_letter_code
_entity_poly.pdbx_strand_id
1 'polypeptide(L)'
;MRASVTGRPRSRTVRLVAWAGAILLVALMLALAACGGDTTSVPTVGAPSHTLTLPLPTTTTVPTPATNPESRRYMTMLKETYDAANAVSRAMEERGASSTDPDAARLLGLRARAQAITARKAMVDRDANLADAAALQMRKLLMQAQIPAQSPVLEIVQRALASSEDIPVPSDSPEEAKAILETVIDDLSALVPAAGATDS
;
A
#
# COMPACT_ATOMS: atom_id res chain seq x y z
N MET A 1 62.69 -16.79 24.29
CA MET A 1 62.39 -16.39 22.90
C MET A 1 60.92 -15.98 22.86
N ARG A 2 60.56 -14.70 23.03
CA ARG A 2 60.35 -13.67 21.97
C ARG A 2 59.67 -14.19 20.69
N ALA A 3 58.39 -13.87 20.52
CA ALA A 3 57.90 -13.00 19.43
C ALA A 3 56.42 -12.62 19.65
N SER A 4 56.20 -11.31 19.76
CA SER A 4 54.93 -10.59 19.68
C SER A 4 54.70 -10.12 18.23
N VAL A 5 53.50 -10.26 17.66
CA VAL A 5 53.01 -9.35 16.60
C VAL A 5 51.49 -9.15 16.74
N THR A 6 51.15 -7.92 17.07
CA THR A 6 49.85 -7.25 16.99
C THR A 6 49.42 -7.00 15.53
N GLY A 7 48.14 -7.21 15.21
CA GLY A 7 47.53 -6.79 13.93
C GLY A 7 46.08 -6.32 14.10
N ARG A 8 45.86 -5.01 13.89
CA ARG A 8 44.60 -4.24 14.07
C ARG A 8 43.44 -4.69 13.15
N PRO A 9 42.17 -4.58 13.58
CA PRO A 9 41.03 -4.59 12.66
C PRO A 9 40.80 -3.18 12.07
N ARG A 10 40.99 -3.02 10.76
CA ARG A 10 40.87 -1.72 10.06
C ARG A 10 39.99 -1.77 8.80
N SER A 11 38.87 -2.51 8.83
CA SER A 11 38.01 -2.71 7.65
C SER A 11 36.57 -2.16 7.75
N ARG A 12 36.09 -1.75 8.93
CA ARG A 12 34.71 -1.27 9.10
C ARG A 12 34.50 0.21 8.78
N THR A 13 35.52 1.05 8.92
CA THR A 13 35.39 2.50 8.72
C THR A 13 35.31 2.91 7.26
N VAL A 14 35.91 2.15 6.34
CA VAL A 14 35.94 2.50 4.90
C VAL A 14 34.56 2.30 4.24
N ARG A 15 33.77 1.33 4.69
CA ARG A 15 32.42 1.07 4.12
C ARG A 15 31.36 2.09 4.53
N LEU A 16 31.54 2.75 5.69
CA LEU A 16 30.63 3.80 6.17
C LEU A 16 30.82 5.13 5.43
N VAL A 17 32.05 5.47 5.04
CA VAL A 17 32.36 6.72 4.33
C VAL A 17 31.79 6.70 2.90
N ALA A 18 31.76 5.54 2.24
CA ALA A 18 31.21 5.41 0.89
C ALA A 18 29.67 5.58 0.84
N TRP A 19 28.94 5.12 1.87
CA TRP A 19 27.48 5.27 1.95
C TRP A 19 27.05 6.70 2.28
N ALA A 20 27.81 7.40 3.12
CA ALA A 20 27.53 8.81 3.44
C ALA A 20 27.70 9.73 2.21
N GLY A 21 28.67 9.45 1.33
CA GLY A 21 28.88 10.22 0.10
C GLY A 21 27.76 10.07 -0.94
N ALA A 22 27.15 8.89 -1.03
CA ALA A 22 26.06 8.63 -1.97
C ALA A 22 24.75 9.36 -1.56
N ILE A 23 24.47 9.45 -0.26
CA ILE A 23 23.29 10.15 0.26
C ILE A 23 23.42 11.68 0.10
N LEU A 24 24.63 12.22 0.27
CA LEU A 24 24.91 13.65 0.08
C LEU A 24 24.71 14.09 -1.39
N LEU A 25 25.06 13.23 -2.36
CA LEU A 25 24.92 13.50 -3.79
C LEU A 25 23.45 13.51 -4.26
N VAL A 26 22.59 12.68 -3.67
CA VAL A 26 21.15 12.66 -3.97
C VAL A 26 20.44 13.89 -3.39
N ALA A 27 20.83 14.36 -2.21
CA ALA A 27 20.28 15.58 -1.62
C ALA A 27 20.64 16.85 -2.41
N LEU A 28 21.83 16.91 -3.03
CA LEU A 28 22.26 18.06 -3.83
C LEU A 28 21.46 18.20 -5.14
N MET A 29 21.00 17.09 -5.73
CA MET A 29 20.21 17.13 -6.97
C MET A 29 18.76 17.61 -6.77
N LEU A 30 18.20 17.50 -5.55
CA LEU A 30 16.86 18.03 -5.26
C LEU A 30 16.83 19.55 -5.00
N ALA A 31 17.99 20.18 -4.74
CA ALA A 31 18.06 21.60 -4.40
C ALA A 31 18.13 22.54 -5.62
N LEU A 32 18.35 22.04 -6.84
CA LEU A 32 18.49 22.88 -8.05
C LEU A 32 17.18 23.12 -8.83
N ALA A 33 16.03 22.60 -8.38
CA ALA A 33 14.73 22.85 -9.03
C ALA A 33 13.91 23.99 -8.39
N ALA A 34 14.46 24.68 -7.39
CA ALA A 34 13.76 25.72 -6.63
C ALA A 34 14.57 27.02 -6.56
N CYS A 35 14.80 27.67 -7.70
CA CYS A 35 15.06 29.12 -7.71
C CYS A 35 14.91 29.67 -9.13
N GLY A 36 13.90 30.51 -9.33
CA GLY A 36 13.65 31.17 -10.60
C GLY A 36 12.32 31.89 -10.64
N GLY A 37 12.00 32.63 -9.58
CA GLY A 37 11.04 33.73 -9.69
C GLY A 37 11.81 35.00 -10.00
N ASP A 38 11.45 35.71 -11.07
CA ASP A 38 11.49 37.16 -11.05
C ASP A 38 10.55 37.81 -12.07
N THR A 39 10.20 39.04 -11.72
CA THR A 39 9.06 39.88 -12.12
C THR A 39 9.25 40.66 -13.43
N THR A 40 8.14 41.26 -13.93
CA THR A 40 8.08 42.36 -14.95
C THR A 40 8.04 41.85 -16.40
N SER A 41 7.15 42.25 -17.33
CA SER A 41 6.33 43.46 -17.55
C SER A 41 5.18 43.10 -18.51
N VAL A 42 4.07 43.84 -18.43
CA VAL A 42 3.00 43.82 -19.44
C VAL A 42 3.43 44.68 -20.64
N PRO A 43 3.38 44.14 -21.87
CA PRO A 43 3.00 44.96 -23.01
C PRO A 43 1.77 44.37 -23.71
N THR A 44 0.75 45.21 -23.82
CA THR A 44 -0.34 45.09 -24.80
C THR A 44 0.23 45.30 -26.20
N VAL A 45 0.13 44.29 -27.07
CA VAL A 45 0.10 44.46 -28.53
C VAL A 45 -0.85 43.39 -29.10
N GLY A 46 -1.82 43.84 -29.90
CA GLY A 46 -2.93 43.02 -30.37
C GLY A 46 -2.65 42.13 -31.58
N ALA A 47 -3.57 41.16 -31.72
CA ALA A 47 -3.93 40.32 -32.88
C ALA A 47 -2.97 39.18 -33.29
N PRO A 48 -3.46 38.08 -33.92
CA PRO A 48 -4.84 37.75 -34.28
C PRO A 48 -5.40 36.48 -33.59
N SER A 49 -6.73 36.41 -33.54
CA SER A 49 -7.50 35.26 -33.07
C SER A 49 -7.24 34.03 -33.95
N HIS A 50 -6.41 33.11 -33.46
CA HIS A 50 -6.47 31.71 -33.90
C HIS A 50 -7.34 30.95 -32.90
N THR A 51 -8.61 30.77 -33.24
CA THR A 51 -9.47 29.77 -32.57
C THR A 51 -8.93 28.38 -32.90
N LEU A 52 -8.01 27.91 -32.07
CA LEU A 52 -7.76 26.49 -31.90
C LEU A 52 -8.92 25.94 -31.06
N THR A 53 -9.95 25.45 -31.74
CA THR A 53 -10.97 24.61 -31.13
C THR A 53 -10.31 23.31 -30.69
N LEU A 54 -9.78 23.28 -29.47
CA LEU A 54 -9.44 22.01 -28.82
C LEU A 54 -10.76 21.27 -28.57
N PRO A 55 -10.93 20.02 -29.04
CA PRO A 55 -12.04 19.21 -28.59
C PRO A 55 -11.86 18.96 -27.10
N LEU A 56 -12.72 19.58 -26.29
CA LEU A 56 -12.90 19.24 -24.89
C LEU A 56 -13.33 17.75 -24.86
N PRO A 57 -12.58 16.83 -24.20
CA PRO A 57 -13.12 15.52 -23.91
C PRO A 57 -14.27 15.71 -22.92
N THR A 58 -15.44 15.90 -23.49
CA THR A 58 -16.71 15.85 -22.78
C THR A 58 -16.98 14.37 -22.60
N THR A 59 -16.68 13.84 -21.41
CA THR A 59 -17.43 12.81 -20.67
C THR A 59 -16.49 12.28 -19.58
N THR A 60 -16.40 12.98 -18.44
CA THR A 60 -16.04 12.28 -17.20
C THR A 60 -17.30 11.55 -16.74
N THR A 61 -17.44 10.29 -17.14
CA THR A 61 -18.46 9.41 -16.57
C THR A 61 -18.12 9.24 -15.10
N VAL A 62 -18.84 9.94 -14.22
CA VAL A 62 -18.87 9.60 -12.80
C VAL A 62 -19.42 8.17 -12.74
N PRO A 63 -18.68 7.18 -12.20
CA PRO A 63 -19.18 5.83 -12.12
C PRO A 63 -20.48 5.82 -11.33
N THR A 64 -21.53 5.25 -11.95
CA THR A 64 -22.85 5.07 -11.35
C THR A 64 -22.71 4.42 -9.98
N PRO A 65 -23.42 4.90 -8.93
CA PRO A 65 -23.43 4.23 -7.64
C PRO A 65 -23.73 2.74 -7.82
N ALA A 66 -22.97 1.88 -7.14
CA ALA A 66 -23.11 0.43 -7.25
C ALA A 66 -24.56 -0.02 -6.97
N THR A 67 -25.35 -0.20 -8.03
CA THR A 67 -26.73 -0.71 -7.94
C THR A 67 -26.73 -2.21 -7.64
N ASN A 68 -25.62 -2.90 -7.92
CA ASN A 68 -25.43 -4.31 -7.61
C ASN A 68 -25.36 -4.52 -6.07
N PRO A 69 -26.25 -5.35 -5.49
CA PRO A 69 -26.24 -5.64 -4.05
C PRO A 69 -24.95 -6.30 -3.57
N GLU A 70 -24.27 -7.10 -4.40
CA GLU A 70 -23.00 -7.74 -4.05
C GLU A 70 -21.85 -6.71 -3.96
N SER A 71 -21.80 -5.76 -4.90
CA SER A 71 -20.83 -4.65 -4.85
C SER A 71 -21.04 -3.78 -3.61
N ARG A 72 -22.30 -3.57 -3.18
CA ARG A 72 -22.62 -2.90 -1.91
C ARG A 72 -22.14 -3.68 -0.69
N ARG A 73 -22.26 -5.01 -0.68
CA ARG A 73 -21.70 -5.87 0.41
C ARG A 73 -20.20 -5.62 0.57
N TYR A 74 -19.43 -5.64 -0.53
CA TYR A 74 -17.99 -5.40 -0.45
C TYR A 74 -17.66 -3.97 -0.03
N MET A 75 -18.45 -2.96 -0.41
CA MET A 75 -18.28 -1.59 0.11
C MET A 75 -18.44 -1.51 1.63
N THR A 76 -19.43 -2.20 2.20
CA THR A 76 -19.59 -2.29 3.66
C THR A 76 -18.38 -2.95 4.31
N MET A 77 -17.91 -4.07 3.77
CA MET A 77 -16.73 -4.78 4.30
C MET A 77 -15.45 -3.93 4.19
N LEU A 78 -15.29 -3.14 3.13
CA LEU A 78 -14.19 -2.19 2.98
C LEU A 78 -14.25 -1.13 4.08
N LYS A 79 -15.43 -0.54 4.31
CA LYS A 79 -15.62 0.45 5.38
C LYS A 79 -15.20 -0.12 6.74
N GLU A 80 -15.70 -1.30 7.10
CA GLU A 80 -15.34 -1.97 8.36
C GLU A 80 -13.82 -2.22 8.47
N THR A 81 -13.20 -2.68 7.38
CA THR A 81 -11.75 -2.93 7.35
C THR A 81 -10.94 -1.65 7.53
N TYR A 82 -11.33 -0.57 6.87
CA TYR A 82 -10.66 0.72 7.00
C TYR A 82 -10.87 1.36 8.36
N ASP A 83 -12.07 1.25 8.93
CA ASP A 83 -12.36 1.74 10.29
C ASP A 83 -11.47 1.00 11.32
N ALA A 84 -11.32 -0.33 11.17
CA ALA A 84 -10.39 -1.12 11.99
C ALA A 84 -8.92 -0.74 11.78
N ALA A 85 -8.48 -0.58 10.52
CA ALA A 85 -7.11 -0.18 10.21
C ALA A 85 -6.77 1.21 10.77
N ASN A 86 -7.70 2.15 10.69
CA ASN A 86 -7.56 3.49 11.25
C ASN A 86 -7.52 3.47 12.78
N ALA A 87 -8.28 2.59 13.43
CA ALA A 87 -8.20 2.42 14.88
C ALA A 87 -6.81 1.93 15.31
N VAL A 88 -6.25 0.92 14.63
CA VAL A 88 -4.89 0.44 14.88
C VAL A 88 -3.85 1.53 14.63
N SER A 89 -3.95 2.26 13.50
CA SER A 89 -3.03 3.35 13.16
C SER A 89 -3.01 4.42 14.25
N ARG A 90 -4.18 4.87 14.74
CA ARG A 90 -4.26 5.86 15.81
C ARG A 90 -3.64 5.37 17.11
N ALA A 91 -3.94 4.14 17.52
CA ALA A 91 -3.35 3.56 18.73
C ALA A 91 -1.82 3.43 18.63
N MET A 92 -1.28 3.13 17.44
CA MET A 92 0.16 3.12 17.18
C MET A 92 0.77 4.52 17.26
N GLU A 93 0.12 5.52 16.66
CA GLU A 93 0.56 6.92 16.68
C GLU A 93 0.59 7.49 18.11
N GLU A 94 -0.45 7.24 18.90
CA GLU A 94 -0.56 7.69 20.30
C GLU A 94 0.57 7.13 21.19
N ARG A 95 1.01 5.89 20.91
CA ARG A 95 2.12 5.24 21.63
C ARG A 95 3.51 5.58 21.05
N GLY A 96 3.58 6.27 19.91
CA GLY A 96 4.83 6.48 19.19
C GLY A 96 5.47 5.18 18.68
N ALA A 97 4.65 4.21 18.29
CA ALA A 97 5.10 2.90 17.81
C ALA A 97 5.91 3.01 16.50
N SER A 98 6.95 2.20 16.37
CA SER A 98 7.76 2.13 15.16
C SER A 98 7.14 1.18 14.12
N SER A 99 7.67 1.19 12.90
CA SER A 99 7.26 0.26 11.84
C SER A 99 7.59 -1.21 12.11
N THR A 100 8.32 -1.51 13.20
CA THR A 100 8.64 -2.88 13.63
C THR A 100 7.76 -3.34 14.80
N ASP A 101 6.83 -2.50 15.27
CA ASP A 101 5.85 -2.87 16.29
C ASP A 101 4.93 -3.99 15.75
N PRO A 102 4.54 -4.97 16.58
CA PRO A 102 3.61 -6.04 16.17
C PRO A 102 2.29 -5.54 15.56
N ASP A 103 1.79 -4.37 16.00
CA ASP A 103 0.59 -3.76 15.44
C ASP A 103 0.77 -3.33 13.98
N ALA A 104 2.00 -3.11 13.52
CA ALA A 104 2.29 -2.89 12.11
C ALA A 104 1.90 -4.09 11.26
N ALA A 105 2.06 -5.32 11.78
CA ALA A 105 1.61 -6.53 11.10
C ALA A 105 0.09 -6.59 10.98
N ARG A 106 -0.63 -6.23 12.06
CA ARG A 106 -2.09 -6.17 12.07
C ARG A 106 -2.59 -5.15 11.06
N LEU A 107 -1.97 -3.97 11.00
CA LEU A 107 -2.29 -2.93 10.03
C LEU A 107 -2.05 -3.40 8.58
N LEU A 108 -0.93 -4.07 8.32
CA LEU A 108 -0.62 -4.63 7.00
C LEU A 108 -1.61 -5.74 6.61
N GLY A 109 -1.99 -6.61 7.55
CA GLY A 109 -3.01 -7.65 7.34
C GLY A 109 -4.39 -7.06 7.01
N LEU A 110 -4.81 -6.01 7.73
CA LEU A 110 -6.07 -5.29 7.43
C LEU A 110 -6.01 -4.62 6.05
N ARG A 111 -4.88 -4.01 5.67
CA ARG A 111 -4.69 -3.48 4.31
C ARG A 111 -4.73 -4.59 3.26
N ALA A 112 -4.16 -5.76 3.53
CA ALA A 112 -4.25 -6.91 2.63
C ALA A 112 -5.70 -7.37 2.45
N ARG A 113 -6.47 -7.45 3.54
CA ARG A 113 -7.92 -7.73 3.48
C ARG A 113 -8.66 -6.73 2.61
N ALA A 114 -8.36 -5.43 2.76
CA ALA A 114 -8.98 -4.39 1.93
C ALA A 114 -8.66 -4.59 0.44
N GLN A 115 -7.43 -5.01 0.09
CA GLN A 115 -7.08 -5.33 -1.29
C GLN A 115 -7.80 -6.58 -1.81
N ALA A 116 -7.95 -7.63 -0.99
CA ALA A 116 -8.73 -8.81 -1.34
C ALA A 116 -10.20 -8.46 -1.65
N ILE A 117 -10.82 -7.64 -0.79
CA ILE A 117 -12.18 -7.15 -1.00
C ILE A 117 -12.27 -6.26 -2.24
N THR A 118 -11.28 -5.40 -2.47
CA THR A 118 -11.21 -4.55 -3.68
C THR A 118 -11.14 -5.41 -4.94
N ALA A 119 -10.35 -6.48 -4.94
CA ALA A 119 -10.28 -7.41 -6.05
C ALA A 119 -11.65 -8.06 -6.32
N ARG A 120 -12.31 -8.59 -5.29
CA ARG A 120 -13.66 -9.19 -5.41
C ARG A 120 -14.69 -8.20 -5.93
N LYS A 121 -14.71 -6.98 -5.39
CA LYS A 121 -15.59 -5.91 -5.86
C LYS A 121 -15.33 -5.57 -7.32
N ALA A 122 -14.06 -5.43 -7.72
CA ALA A 122 -13.68 -5.15 -9.10
C ALA A 122 -14.12 -6.26 -10.05
N MET A 123 -14.02 -7.53 -9.64
CA MET A 123 -14.56 -8.66 -10.43
C MET A 123 -16.08 -8.55 -10.62
N VAL A 124 -16.83 -8.18 -9.57
CA VAL A 124 -18.29 -7.94 -9.66
C VAL A 124 -18.62 -6.77 -10.59
N ASP A 125 -17.84 -5.71 -10.51
CA ASP A 125 -18.00 -4.51 -11.33
C ASP A 125 -17.40 -4.66 -12.74
N ARG A 126 -16.81 -5.84 -13.06
CA ARG A 126 -16.16 -6.18 -14.33
C ARG A 126 -14.94 -5.31 -14.68
N ASP A 127 -14.21 -4.87 -13.67
CA ASP A 127 -12.91 -4.19 -13.82
C ASP A 127 -11.76 -5.18 -13.59
N ALA A 128 -11.34 -5.87 -14.65
CA ALA A 128 -10.31 -6.90 -14.57
C ALA A 128 -8.94 -6.34 -14.15
N ASN A 129 -8.54 -5.18 -14.71
CA ASN A 129 -7.26 -4.55 -14.39
C ASN A 129 -7.14 -4.20 -12.90
N LEU A 130 -8.21 -3.64 -12.32
CA LEU A 130 -8.25 -3.35 -10.89
C LEU A 130 -8.25 -4.63 -10.06
N ALA A 131 -8.97 -5.67 -10.50
CA ALA A 131 -8.99 -6.95 -9.81
C ALA A 131 -7.60 -7.58 -9.73
N ASP A 132 -6.87 -7.62 -10.84
CA ASP A 132 -5.53 -8.21 -10.92
C ASP A 132 -4.52 -7.42 -10.07
N ALA A 133 -4.54 -6.09 -10.20
CA ALA A 133 -3.65 -5.21 -9.44
C ALA A 133 -3.89 -5.34 -7.92
N ALA A 134 -5.16 -5.39 -7.49
CA ALA A 134 -5.52 -5.55 -6.10
C ALA A 134 -5.11 -6.93 -5.54
N ALA A 135 -5.32 -8.01 -6.31
CA ALA A 135 -4.90 -9.35 -5.90
C ALA A 135 -3.37 -9.44 -5.72
N LEU A 136 -2.59 -8.83 -6.63
CA LEU A 136 -1.12 -8.76 -6.48
C LEU A 136 -0.70 -7.94 -5.26
N GLN A 137 -1.38 -6.82 -5.00
CA GLN A 137 -1.06 -5.96 -3.85
C GLN A 137 -1.40 -6.63 -2.52
N MET A 138 -2.50 -7.38 -2.45
CA MET A 138 -2.86 -8.22 -1.31
C MET A 138 -1.71 -9.16 -0.94
N ARG A 139 -1.18 -9.93 -1.91
CA ARG A 139 -0.07 -10.87 -1.66
C ARG A 139 1.18 -10.16 -1.15
N LYS A 140 1.53 -9.02 -1.74
CA LYS A 140 2.68 -8.21 -1.28
C LYS A 140 2.52 -7.78 0.17
N LEU A 141 1.33 -7.33 0.55
CA LEU A 141 1.04 -6.89 1.92
C LEU A 141 1.09 -8.07 2.91
N LEU A 142 0.58 -9.25 2.56
CA LEU A 142 0.69 -10.44 3.40
C LEU A 142 2.14 -10.86 3.61
N MET A 143 2.97 -10.86 2.56
CA MET A 143 4.40 -11.14 2.69
C MET A 143 5.11 -10.12 3.60
N GLN A 144 4.78 -8.84 3.48
CA GLN A 144 5.35 -7.79 4.33
C GLN A 144 4.89 -7.92 5.79
N ALA A 145 3.63 -8.30 6.02
CA ALA A 145 3.06 -8.44 7.36
C ALA A 145 3.78 -9.51 8.19
N GLN A 146 4.33 -10.56 7.56
CA GLN A 146 5.06 -11.62 8.27
C GLN A 146 6.32 -11.12 9.02
N ILE A 147 6.92 -10.00 8.59
CA ILE A 147 8.17 -9.51 9.16
C ILE A 147 7.98 -8.99 10.60
N PRO A 148 7.02 -8.08 10.87
CA PRO A 148 6.73 -7.63 12.24
C PRO A 148 5.75 -8.53 12.99
N ALA A 149 5.13 -9.52 12.34
CA ALA A 149 4.05 -10.30 12.96
C ALA A 149 4.50 -11.15 14.15
N GLN A 150 3.67 -11.15 15.19
CA GLN A 150 3.76 -12.05 16.34
C GLN A 150 2.43 -12.81 16.50
N SER A 151 2.43 -13.93 17.23
CA SER A 151 1.19 -14.65 17.54
C SER A 151 0.26 -13.76 18.38
N PRO A 152 -1.07 -13.72 18.09
CA PRO A 152 -1.81 -14.56 17.16
C PRO A 152 -1.88 -14.04 15.71
N VAL A 153 -1.49 -12.79 15.46
CA VAL A 153 -1.60 -12.15 14.13
C VAL A 153 -0.78 -12.91 13.07
N LEU A 154 0.40 -13.42 13.44
CA LEU A 154 1.24 -14.22 12.57
C LEU A 154 0.51 -15.44 12.01
N GLU A 155 -0.22 -16.17 12.85
CA GLU A 155 -0.95 -17.39 12.43
C GLU A 155 -2.06 -17.06 11.45
N ILE A 156 -2.77 -15.94 11.67
CA ILE A 156 -3.81 -15.44 10.78
C ILE A 156 -3.21 -15.05 9.42
N VAL A 157 -2.11 -14.29 9.42
CA VAL A 157 -1.43 -13.85 8.19
C VAL A 157 -0.86 -15.04 7.42
N GLN A 158 -0.28 -16.03 8.11
CA GLN A 158 0.26 -17.24 7.47
C GLN A 158 -0.84 -18.10 6.85
N ARG A 159 -1.97 -18.26 7.53
CA ARG A 159 -3.14 -18.96 6.97
C ARG A 159 -3.62 -18.27 5.70
N ALA A 160 -3.85 -16.95 5.76
CA ALA A 160 -4.26 -16.16 4.60
C ALA A 160 -3.23 -16.23 3.44
N LEU A 161 -1.94 -16.23 3.75
CA LEU A 161 -0.89 -16.35 2.73
C LEU A 161 -0.92 -17.72 2.06
N ALA A 162 -1.03 -18.81 2.85
CA ALA A 162 -1.15 -20.17 2.34
C ALA A 162 -2.40 -20.34 1.47
N SER A 163 -3.54 -19.79 1.88
CA SER A 163 -4.77 -19.76 1.07
C SER A 163 -4.56 -19.04 -0.27
N SER A 164 -3.63 -18.07 -0.34
CA SER A 164 -3.36 -17.23 -1.51
C SER A 164 -2.15 -17.62 -2.36
N GLU A 165 -1.45 -18.72 -2.04
CA GLU A 165 -0.18 -19.08 -2.67
C GLU A 165 -0.31 -19.26 -4.18
N ASP A 166 -1.37 -19.96 -4.58
CA ASP A 166 -1.68 -20.34 -5.97
C ASP A 166 -2.87 -19.56 -6.53
N ILE A 167 -3.18 -18.37 -5.99
CA ILE A 167 -4.26 -17.56 -6.55
C ILE A 167 -3.94 -17.24 -8.03
N PRO A 168 -4.80 -17.66 -8.98
CA PRO A 168 -4.60 -17.31 -10.37
C PRO A 168 -4.93 -15.84 -10.58
N VAL A 169 -4.46 -15.28 -11.69
CA VAL A 169 -4.83 -13.91 -12.08
C VAL A 169 -6.36 -13.85 -12.25
N PRO A 170 -7.08 -12.94 -11.57
CA PRO A 170 -8.52 -12.84 -11.66
C PRO A 170 -9.08 -12.72 -13.10
N SER A 171 -8.34 -12.07 -14.01
CA SER A 171 -8.69 -12.02 -15.43
C SER A 171 -8.65 -13.37 -16.15
N ASP A 172 -7.75 -14.25 -15.74
CA ASP A 172 -7.44 -15.50 -16.45
C ASP A 172 -8.32 -16.66 -15.94
N SER A 173 -8.51 -16.74 -14.62
CA SER A 173 -9.33 -17.77 -13.96
C SER A 173 -10.27 -17.16 -12.91
N PRO A 174 -11.38 -16.51 -13.33
CA PRO A 174 -12.20 -15.71 -12.43
C PRO A 174 -12.91 -16.51 -11.33
N GLU A 175 -13.39 -17.72 -11.60
CA GLU A 175 -14.12 -18.52 -10.59
C GLU A 175 -13.18 -19.07 -9.50
N GLU A 176 -11.98 -19.50 -9.89
CA GLU A 176 -10.97 -19.98 -8.95
C GLU A 176 -10.39 -18.82 -8.12
N ALA A 177 -10.03 -17.71 -8.77
CA ALA A 177 -9.58 -16.50 -8.09
C ALA A 177 -10.65 -16.00 -7.09
N LYS A 178 -11.92 -16.03 -7.47
CA LYS A 178 -13.04 -15.67 -6.58
C LYS A 178 -13.06 -16.52 -5.33
N ALA A 179 -13.00 -17.84 -5.46
CA ALA A 179 -13.06 -18.74 -4.31
C ALA A 179 -11.90 -18.49 -3.34
N ILE A 180 -10.69 -18.35 -3.88
CA ILE A 180 -9.49 -18.09 -3.07
C ILE A 180 -9.57 -16.73 -2.37
N LEU A 181 -9.98 -15.68 -3.09
CA LEU A 181 -10.13 -14.34 -2.51
C LEU A 181 -11.17 -14.31 -1.38
N GLU A 182 -12.32 -14.99 -1.52
CA GLU A 182 -13.29 -15.09 -0.43
C GLU A 182 -12.69 -15.78 0.81
N THR A 183 -11.94 -16.87 0.63
CA THR A 183 -11.23 -17.56 1.73
C THR A 183 -10.25 -16.62 2.43
N VAL A 184 -9.45 -15.85 1.67
CA VAL A 184 -8.50 -14.89 2.25
C VAL A 184 -9.22 -13.77 3.02
N ILE A 185 -10.35 -13.29 2.49
CA ILE A 185 -11.16 -12.25 3.16
C ILE A 185 -11.72 -12.77 4.50
N ASP A 186 -12.12 -14.04 4.55
CA ASP A 186 -12.63 -14.71 5.73
C ASP A 186 -11.52 -14.99 6.76
N ASP A 187 -10.38 -15.52 6.32
CA ASP A 187 -9.20 -15.75 7.17
C ASP A 187 -8.77 -14.46 7.89
N LEU A 188 -8.71 -13.35 7.15
CA LEU A 188 -8.31 -12.04 7.68
C LEU A 188 -9.42 -11.32 8.46
N SER A 189 -10.65 -11.84 8.47
CA SER A 189 -11.77 -11.22 9.21
C SER A 189 -11.49 -11.15 10.71
N ALA A 190 -10.74 -12.12 11.25
CA ALA A 190 -10.32 -12.17 12.65
C ALA A 190 -9.47 -10.98 13.10
N LEU A 191 -8.88 -10.22 12.16
CA LEU A 191 -8.12 -9.01 12.49
C LEU A 191 -9.02 -7.79 12.74
N VAL A 192 -10.26 -7.82 12.26
CA VAL A 192 -11.27 -6.78 12.49
C VAL A 192 -11.79 -6.95 13.91
N PRO A 193 -11.61 -5.95 14.80
CA PRO A 193 -12.11 -6.05 16.15
C PRO A 193 -13.63 -6.19 16.14
N ALA A 194 -14.17 -7.02 17.02
CA ALA A 194 -15.60 -7.10 17.24
C ALA A 194 -16.11 -5.70 17.67
N ALA A 195 -17.25 -5.28 17.12
CA ALA A 195 -17.84 -3.99 17.47
C ALA A 195 -18.06 -3.91 18.99
N GLY A 196 -17.32 -3.02 19.67
CA GLY A 196 -17.38 -2.83 21.12
C GLY A 196 -16.24 -3.45 21.93
N ALA A 197 -15.27 -4.13 21.29
CA ALA A 197 -14.05 -4.58 21.96
C ALA A 197 -13.07 -3.40 22.12
N THR A 198 -13.29 -2.57 23.13
CA THR A 198 -12.20 -1.79 23.73
C THR A 198 -11.42 -2.74 24.63
N ASP A 199 -10.26 -3.20 24.17
CA ASP A 199 -9.29 -3.86 25.06
C ASP A 199 -9.02 -2.90 26.22
N SER A 200 -9.49 -3.30 27.41
CA SER A 200 -9.35 -2.58 28.67
C SER A 200 -8.09 -3.00 29.40
#